data_AF-A0A162V8Q7-F1
#
_entry.id   AF-A0A162V8Q7-F1
#
_cell.length_a   1.000
_cell.length_b   1.000
_cell.length_c   1.000
_cell.angle_alpha   90.00
_cell.angle_beta   90.00
_cell.angle_gamma   90.00
#
_symmetry.space_group_name_H-M   'P 1'
#
loop_
_entity.id
_entity.type
_entity.pdbx_description
1 polymer ?
#
loop_
_entity_poly.entity_id
_entity_poly.type
_entity_poly.pdbx_seq_one_letter_code
_entity_poly.pdbx_strand_id
1 'polypeptide(L)'
;MVHKDDTAMVDAAGASLDTADMDHLLRTNHSDAFSFTASEKLALELYDQLQELELQQSLLQAQETGTPPHVADVSTLSDDDLQEQLIVAEREAMEAKAEYEMRNRITHNVLVTDPVLKAVHGGEETSFVEKRLLPLITESDAVAMVHGRLASKLAHTTRGLVAAEQANMVANQKNRALSKTMLALAEAIKSQSTEDIEDARLREQIRSAEKELKESRRRAKTLKGVLSAMIVGSGINWAADEKLTELVIDDEDG
;
A
#
# COMPACT_ATOMS: atom_id res chain seq x y z
N MET A 1 2.97 -24.24 -42.02
CA MET A 1 2.88 -25.72 -41.93
C MET A 1 2.14 -26.01 -40.64
N VAL A 2 0.92 -26.55 -40.73
CA VAL A 2 0.10 -26.91 -39.57
C VAL A 2 0.70 -28.18 -38.97
N HIS A 3 1.14 -28.13 -37.71
CA HIS A 3 1.68 -29.30 -37.04
C HIS A 3 0.52 -30.16 -36.50
N LYS A 4 0.74 -31.48 -36.49
CA LYS A 4 -0.29 -32.48 -36.19
C LYS A 4 -0.81 -32.44 -34.74
N ASP A 5 -0.20 -31.61 -33.90
CA ASP A 5 -0.53 -31.44 -32.47
C ASP A 5 -1.19 -30.09 -32.16
N ASP A 6 -1.61 -29.31 -33.16
CA ASP A 6 -2.34 -28.05 -32.94
C ASP A 6 -3.72 -28.35 -32.32
N THR A 7 -3.82 -28.21 -31.00
CA THR A 7 -5.06 -28.27 -30.23
C THR A 7 -5.96 -27.09 -30.63
N ALA A 8 -7.15 -27.41 -31.11
CA ALA A 8 -8.14 -26.41 -31.50
C ALA A 8 -8.61 -25.62 -30.26
N MET A 9 -8.37 -24.31 -30.27
CA MET A 9 -8.88 -23.38 -29.27
C MET A 9 -10.41 -23.37 -29.32
N VAL A 10 -11.05 -23.89 -28.28
CA VAL A 10 -12.52 -23.82 -28.14
C VAL A 10 -12.84 -22.50 -27.46
N ASP A 11 -13.40 -21.56 -28.22
CA ASP A 11 -13.91 -20.30 -27.68
C ASP A 11 -15.00 -20.57 -26.63
N ALA A 12 -14.70 -20.27 -25.37
CA ALA A 12 -15.71 -20.22 -24.33
C ALA A 12 -16.57 -18.98 -24.55
N ALA A 13 -17.86 -19.21 -24.80
CA ALA A 13 -18.86 -18.20 -25.11
C ALA A 13 -18.85 -17.04 -24.09
N GLY A 14 -18.83 -15.80 -24.61
CA GLY A 14 -18.81 -14.57 -23.82
C GLY A 14 -19.96 -14.51 -22.80
N ALA A 15 -19.61 -14.66 -21.53
CA ALA A 15 -20.51 -14.43 -20.41
C ALA A 15 -20.44 -12.95 -19.98
N SER A 16 -21.61 -12.36 -19.73
CA SER A 16 -21.79 -10.99 -19.29
C SER A 16 -21.04 -10.70 -17.97
N LEU A 17 -20.24 -9.63 -17.96
CA LEU A 17 -19.54 -9.10 -16.80
C LEU A 17 -20.50 -8.52 -15.75
N ASP A 18 -21.14 -9.38 -14.96
CA ASP A 18 -21.77 -8.99 -13.70
C ASP A 18 -20.70 -8.89 -12.61
N THR A 19 -20.67 -7.78 -11.89
CA THR A 19 -19.66 -7.46 -10.85
C THR A 19 -19.65 -8.43 -9.65
N ALA A 20 -20.60 -9.37 -9.60
CA ALA A 20 -20.69 -10.39 -8.55
C ALA A 20 -20.02 -11.73 -8.93
N ASP A 21 -19.73 -11.96 -10.21
CA ASP A 21 -19.22 -13.24 -10.71
C ASP A 21 -17.75 -13.09 -11.16
N MET A 22 -16.90 -12.73 -10.19
CA MET A 22 -15.45 -12.53 -10.39
C MET A 22 -14.66 -13.83 -10.27
N ASP A 23 -15.32 -14.94 -9.91
CA ASP A 23 -14.74 -16.25 -9.76
C ASP A 23 -14.15 -16.78 -11.08
N HIS A 24 -14.69 -16.32 -12.21
CA HIS A 24 -14.13 -16.62 -13.54
C HIS A 24 -12.75 -15.99 -13.75
N LEU A 25 -12.46 -14.81 -13.17
CA LEU A 25 -11.16 -14.15 -13.29
C LEU A 25 -10.06 -14.83 -12.45
N LEU A 26 -10.45 -15.71 -11.52
CA LEU A 26 -9.53 -16.52 -10.73
C LEU A 26 -9.17 -17.83 -11.41
N ARG A 27 -9.77 -18.14 -12.57
CA ARG A 27 -9.53 -19.37 -13.33
C ARG A 27 -9.00 -19.03 -14.72
N THR A 28 -7.75 -19.38 -14.98
CA THR A 28 -7.16 -19.28 -16.33
C THR A 28 -7.56 -20.51 -17.14
N ASN A 29 -8.67 -20.43 -17.86
CA ASN A 29 -9.18 -21.55 -18.67
C ASN A 29 -8.27 -21.85 -19.88
N HIS A 30 -7.34 -20.95 -20.21
CA HIS A 30 -6.43 -21.01 -21.35
C HIS A 30 -5.03 -21.54 -21.01
N SER A 31 -4.94 -22.53 -20.11
CA SER A 31 -3.65 -23.09 -19.64
C SER A 31 -2.77 -23.70 -20.75
N ASP A 32 -3.34 -23.98 -21.93
CA ASP A 32 -2.60 -24.49 -23.09
C ASP A 32 -1.64 -23.45 -23.70
N ALA A 33 -1.82 -22.16 -23.39
CA ALA A 33 -0.84 -21.13 -23.73
C ALA A 33 0.52 -21.32 -23.01
N PHE A 34 0.56 -22.09 -21.93
CA PHE A 34 1.76 -22.42 -21.15
C PHE A 34 2.37 -23.78 -21.50
N SER A 35 1.79 -24.52 -22.46
CA SER A 35 2.36 -25.78 -22.93
C SER A 35 3.51 -25.49 -23.89
N PHE A 36 4.73 -25.42 -23.35
CA PHE A 36 5.94 -25.37 -24.14
C PHE A 36 6.32 -26.76 -24.61
N THR A 37 6.64 -26.87 -25.90
CA THR A 37 7.30 -28.04 -26.48
C THR A 37 8.68 -28.24 -25.82
N ALA A 38 9.21 -29.46 -25.87
CA ALA A 38 10.53 -29.76 -25.28
C ALA A 38 11.66 -28.88 -25.86
N SER A 39 11.57 -28.55 -27.15
CA SER A 39 12.50 -27.63 -27.82
C SER A 39 12.38 -26.19 -27.34
N GLU A 40 11.17 -25.69 -27.09
CA GLU A 40 10.96 -24.34 -26.56
C GLU A 40 11.46 -24.22 -25.12
N LYS A 41 11.24 -25.25 -24.29
CA LYS A 41 11.79 -25.29 -22.93
C LYS A 41 13.32 -25.24 -22.94
N LEU A 42 13.95 -26.06 -23.79
CA LEU A 42 15.40 -26.05 -23.93
C LEU A 42 15.91 -24.69 -24.42
N ALA A 43 15.22 -24.04 -25.36
CA ALA A 43 15.60 -22.72 -25.84
C ALA A 43 15.53 -21.66 -24.74
N LEU A 44 14.51 -21.71 -23.86
CA LEU A 44 14.40 -20.83 -22.70
C LEU A 44 15.51 -21.08 -21.68
N GLU A 45 15.81 -22.35 -21.37
CA GLU A 45 16.92 -22.70 -20.47
C GLU A 45 18.27 -22.20 -21.00
N LEU A 46 18.51 -22.33 -22.31
CA LEU A 46 19.73 -21.80 -22.95
C LEU A 46 19.76 -20.27 -22.94
N TYR A 47 18.62 -19.60 -23.08
CA TYR A 47 18.53 -18.15 -22.97
C TYR A 47 18.88 -17.66 -21.57
N ASP A 48 18.35 -18.31 -20.53
CA ASP A 48 18.66 -17.99 -19.13
C ASP A 48 20.15 -18.21 -18.83
N GLN A 49 20.72 -19.30 -19.33
CA GLN A 49 22.17 -19.56 -19.24
C GLN A 49 23.00 -18.51 -19.96
N LEU A 50 22.55 -18.04 -21.13
CA LEU A 50 23.24 -17.01 -21.89
C LEU A 50 23.22 -15.67 -21.15
N GLN A 51 22.09 -15.26 -20.56
CA GLN A 51 22.02 -14.05 -19.74
C GLN A 51 22.96 -14.11 -18.55
N GLU A 52 23.02 -15.25 -17.85
CA GLU A 52 23.93 -15.44 -16.72
C GLU A 52 25.41 -15.33 -17.14
N LEU A 53 25.76 -15.92 -18.29
CA LEU A 53 27.13 -15.83 -18.82
C LEU A 53 27.49 -14.41 -19.28
N GLU A 54 26.55 -13.67 -19.90
CA GLU A 54 26.76 -12.26 -20.25
C GLU A 54 26.97 -11.39 -19.01
N LEU A 55 26.22 -11.65 -17.93
CA LEU A 55 26.43 -10.97 -16.65
C LEU A 55 27.82 -11.27 -16.08
N GLN A 56 28.22 -12.54 -16.03
CA GLN A 56 29.56 -12.95 -15.56
C GLN A 56 30.67 -12.29 -16.40
N GLN A 57 30.49 -12.24 -17.72
CA GLN A 57 31.45 -11.57 -18.61
C GLN A 57 31.53 -10.06 -18.32
N SER A 58 30.40 -9.39 -18.12
CA SER A 58 30.37 -7.96 -17.80
C SER A 58 31.04 -7.65 -16.45
N LEU A 59 30.88 -8.52 -15.45
CA LEU A 59 31.54 -8.40 -14.15
C LEU A 59 33.06 -8.60 -14.24
N LEU A 60 33.50 -9.61 -15.01
CA LEU A 60 34.93 -9.83 -15.25
C LEU A 60 35.55 -8.66 -16.01
N GLN A 61 34.87 -8.14 -17.04
CA GLN A 61 35.33 -6.95 -17.77
C GLN A 61 35.39 -5.73 -16.86
N ALA A 62 34.40 -5.51 -16.00
CA ALA A 62 34.41 -4.42 -15.02
C ALA A 62 35.54 -4.58 -13.99
N GLN A 63 35.91 -5.81 -13.62
CA GLN A 63 37.07 -6.06 -12.77
C GLN A 63 38.39 -5.76 -13.50
N GLU A 64 38.48 -6.10 -14.79
CA GLU A 64 39.65 -5.83 -15.63
C GLU A 64 39.79 -4.34 -15.97
N THR A 65 38.69 -3.61 -16.22
CA THR A 65 38.70 -2.15 -16.49
C THR A 65 38.71 -1.30 -15.23
N GLY A 66 38.11 -1.77 -14.14
CA GLY A 66 38.19 -1.19 -12.80
C GLY A 66 39.52 -1.47 -12.10
N THR A 67 40.40 -2.27 -12.72
CA THR A 67 41.83 -2.28 -12.38
C THR A 67 42.50 -1.17 -13.19
N PRO A 68 42.76 0.03 -12.64
CA PRO A 68 43.51 1.04 -13.36
C PRO A 68 44.87 0.45 -13.77
N PRO A 69 45.46 0.85 -14.92
CA PRO A 69 46.83 0.51 -15.31
C PRO A 69 47.90 1.00 -14.31
N HIS A 70 47.49 1.69 -13.25
CA HIS A 70 48.25 2.00 -12.06
C HIS A 70 47.55 1.43 -10.82
N VAL A 71 47.78 0.16 -10.51
CA VAL A 71 47.82 -0.24 -9.10
C VAL A 71 49.09 0.38 -8.53
N ALA A 72 49.04 1.68 -8.21
CA ALA A 72 49.86 2.16 -7.11
C ALA A 72 49.44 1.29 -5.92
N ASP A 73 50.41 0.62 -5.28
CA ASP A 73 50.17 -0.20 -4.10
C ASP A 73 49.10 0.46 -3.23
N VAL A 74 47.94 -0.20 -3.05
CA VAL A 74 46.85 0.30 -2.20
C VAL A 74 47.37 0.62 -0.79
N SER A 75 48.51 0.02 -0.41
CA SER A 75 49.29 0.29 0.79
C SER A 75 50.04 1.64 0.82
N THR A 76 50.04 2.44 -0.24
CA THR A 76 50.73 3.74 -0.34
C THR A 76 49.78 4.95 -0.36
N LEU A 77 48.48 4.71 -0.45
CA LEU A 77 47.45 5.77 -0.42
C LEU A 77 47.16 6.16 1.03
N SER A 78 46.87 7.45 1.26
CA SER A 78 46.37 7.89 2.57
C SER A 78 44.93 7.40 2.77
N ASP A 79 44.48 7.28 4.02
CA ASP A 79 43.14 6.80 4.36
C ASP A 79 42.04 7.70 3.74
N ASP A 80 42.31 9.01 3.62
CA ASP A 80 41.42 9.97 2.96
C ASP A 80 41.35 9.76 1.43
N ASP A 81 42.49 9.50 0.78
CA ASP A 81 42.53 9.23 -0.67
C ASP A 81 41.85 7.89 -1.03
N LEU A 82 41.96 6.89 -0.16
CA LEU A 82 41.26 5.60 -0.29
C LEU A 82 39.75 5.78 -0.18
N GLN A 83 39.28 6.60 0.75
CA GLN A 83 37.87 6.88 0.94
C GLN A 83 37.27 7.62 -0.27
N GLU A 84 37.99 8.61 -0.83
CA GLU A 84 37.55 9.31 -2.04
C GLU A 84 37.49 8.37 -3.25
N GLN A 85 38.49 7.52 -3.45
CA GLN A 85 38.49 6.53 -4.54
C GLN A 85 37.39 5.48 -4.38
N LEU A 86 37.09 5.05 -3.15
CA LEU A 86 35.97 4.13 -2.88
C LEU A 86 34.62 4.78 -3.21
N ILE A 87 34.41 6.04 -2.86
CA ILE A 87 33.17 6.76 -3.18
C ILE A 87 33.01 6.90 -4.70
N VAL A 88 34.09 7.19 -5.42
CA VAL A 88 34.08 7.27 -6.89
C VAL A 88 33.77 5.90 -7.50
N ALA A 89 34.46 4.84 -7.06
CA ALA A 89 34.23 3.48 -7.54
C ALA A 89 32.82 2.96 -7.23
N GLU A 90 32.27 3.24 -6.04
CA GLU A 90 30.89 2.89 -5.66
C GLU A 90 29.88 3.61 -6.56
N ARG A 91 30.11 4.90 -6.83
CA ARG A 91 29.26 5.68 -7.72
C ARG A 91 29.31 5.16 -9.16
N GLU A 92 30.51 4.87 -9.67
CA GLU A 92 30.70 4.33 -11.03
C GLU A 92 30.07 2.92 -11.15
N ALA A 93 30.22 2.07 -10.13
CA ALA A 93 29.57 0.77 -10.10
C ALA A 93 28.03 0.88 -10.02
N MET A 94 27.51 1.84 -9.25
CA MET A 94 26.07 2.12 -9.18
C MET A 94 25.52 2.62 -10.51
N GLU A 95 26.26 3.50 -11.21
CA GLU A 95 25.89 4.01 -12.52
C GLU A 95 25.90 2.90 -13.58
N ALA A 96 26.95 2.07 -13.62
CA ALA A 96 27.05 0.92 -14.52
C ALA A 96 25.92 -0.11 -14.26
N LYS A 97 25.57 -0.36 -12.99
CA LYS A 97 24.45 -1.24 -12.63
C LYS A 97 23.12 -0.67 -13.12
N ALA A 98 22.88 0.63 -12.90
CA ALA A 98 21.66 1.28 -13.37
C ALA A 98 21.55 1.24 -14.91
N GLU A 99 22.66 1.45 -15.63
CA GLU A 99 22.71 1.35 -17.09
C GLU A 99 22.37 -0.07 -17.58
N TYR A 100 22.98 -1.09 -16.96
CA TYR A 100 22.70 -2.49 -17.28
C TYR A 100 21.23 -2.85 -17.04
N GLU A 101 20.67 -2.48 -15.88
CA GLU A 101 19.27 -2.73 -15.55
C GLU A 101 18.32 -2.02 -16.53
N MET A 102 18.62 -0.78 -16.91
CA MET A 102 17.84 -0.05 -17.92
C MET A 102 17.91 -0.73 -19.28
N ARG A 103 19.10 -1.12 -19.75
CA ARG A 103 19.29 -1.81 -21.03
C ARG A 103 18.55 -3.14 -21.06
N ASN A 104 18.65 -3.93 -19.98
CA ASN A 104 17.94 -5.20 -19.87
C ASN A 104 16.42 -4.98 -19.89
N ARG A 105 15.92 -3.98 -19.15
CA ARG A 105 14.50 -3.63 -19.14
C ARG A 105 13.99 -3.18 -20.51
N ILE A 106 14.76 -2.38 -21.23
CA ILE A 106 14.41 -1.96 -22.61
C ILE A 106 14.35 -3.18 -23.53
N THR A 107 15.37 -4.04 -23.47
CA THR A 107 15.44 -5.26 -24.30
C THR A 107 14.26 -6.18 -24.01
N HIS A 108 13.98 -6.43 -22.74
CA HIS A 108 12.83 -7.22 -22.30
C HIS A 108 11.50 -6.61 -22.78
N ASN A 109 11.30 -5.30 -22.61
CA ASN A 109 10.09 -4.63 -23.08
C ASN A 109 9.89 -4.78 -24.60
N VAL A 110 10.96 -4.62 -25.39
CA VAL A 110 10.88 -4.81 -26.85
C VAL A 110 10.52 -6.25 -27.20
N LEU A 111 11.16 -7.23 -26.54
CA LEU A 111 10.90 -8.66 -26.77
C LEU A 111 9.47 -9.08 -26.41
N VAL A 112 8.85 -8.47 -25.39
CA VAL A 112 7.47 -8.77 -24.98
C VAL A 112 6.44 -7.99 -25.80
N THR A 113 6.75 -6.74 -26.17
CA THR A 113 5.78 -5.85 -26.83
C THR A 113 5.44 -6.31 -28.25
N ASP A 114 6.42 -6.78 -29.03
CA ASP A 114 6.18 -7.21 -30.42
C ASP A 114 5.20 -8.40 -30.51
N PRO A 115 5.37 -9.51 -29.76
CA PRO A 115 4.39 -10.58 -29.70
C PRO A 115 3.01 -10.14 -29.21
N VAL A 116 2.93 -9.24 -28.23
CA VAL A 116 1.65 -8.71 -27.70
C VAL A 116 0.92 -7.91 -28.78
N LEU A 117 1.62 -7.00 -29.48
CA LEU A 117 1.01 -6.22 -30.56
C LEU A 117 0.51 -7.11 -31.70
N LYS A 118 1.29 -8.13 -32.07
CA LYS A 118 0.88 -9.10 -33.09
C LYS A 118 -0.30 -9.97 -32.64
N ALA A 119 -0.33 -10.38 -31.37
CA ALA A 119 -1.45 -11.12 -30.79
C ALA A 119 -2.76 -10.32 -30.82
N VAL A 120 -2.69 -9.01 -30.54
CA VAL A 120 -3.87 -8.12 -30.51
C VAL A 120 -4.31 -7.68 -31.92
N HIS A 121 -3.37 -7.37 -32.82
CA HIS A 121 -3.68 -6.82 -34.13
C HIS A 121 -3.85 -7.87 -35.25
N GLY A 122 -3.41 -9.11 -35.03
CA GLY A 122 -3.84 -10.29 -35.80
C GLY A 122 -3.75 -10.20 -37.32
N GLY A 123 -2.58 -9.84 -37.87
CA GLY A 123 -2.33 -9.80 -39.31
C GLY A 123 -2.19 -11.20 -39.96
N GLU A 124 -2.10 -11.24 -41.30
CA GLU A 124 -1.81 -12.48 -42.05
C GLU A 124 -0.43 -13.06 -41.70
N GLU A 125 0.52 -12.22 -41.28
CA GLU A 125 1.87 -12.63 -40.87
C GLU A 125 1.98 -13.07 -39.40
N THR A 126 0.91 -12.97 -38.61
CA THR A 126 0.95 -13.34 -37.18
C THR A 126 1.03 -14.86 -37.02
N SER A 127 2.06 -15.32 -36.31
CA SER A 127 2.30 -16.73 -36.02
C SER A 127 1.20 -17.33 -35.14
N PHE A 128 0.95 -18.64 -35.27
CA PHE A 128 -0.01 -19.35 -34.42
C PHE A 128 0.31 -19.21 -32.92
N VAL A 129 1.61 -19.21 -32.57
CA VAL A 129 2.09 -19.05 -31.19
C VAL A 129 1.72 -17.68 -30.62
N GLU A 130 1.80 -16.63 -31.45
CA GLU A 130 1.42 -15.26 -31.05
C GLU A 130 -0.09 -15.14 -30.87
N LYS A 131 -0.90 -15.77 -31.74
CA LYS A 131 -2.37 -15.79 -31.63
C LYS A 131 -2.85 -16.50 -30.35
N ARG A 132 -2.11 -17.50 -29.87
CA ARG A 132 -2.39 -18.22 -28.62
C ARG A 132 -2.31 -17.32 -27.38
N LEU A 133 -1.62 -16.18 -27.45
CA LEU A 133 -1.49 -15.24 -26.33
C LEU A 133 -2.74 -14.38 -26.11
N LEU A 134 -3.60 -14.22 -27.12
CA LEU A 134 -4.72 -13.28 -27.08
C LEU A 134 -5.67 -13.50 -25.88
N PRO A 135 -6.12 -14.74 -25.56
CA PRO A 135 -7.01 -14.95 -24.42
C PRO A 135 -6.38 -14.51 -23.08
N LEU A 136 -5.08 -14.76 -22.90
CA LEU A 136 -4.36 -14.34 -21.69
C LEU A 136 -4.24 -12.82 -21.59
N ILE A 137 -3.99 -12.14 -22.70
CA ILE A 137 -3.96 -10.68 -22.75
C ILE A 137 -5.32 -10.13 -22.33
N THR A 138 -6.42 -10.71 -22.85
CA THR A 138 -7.77 -10.26 -22.49
C THR A 138 -8.13 -10.52 -21.02
N GLU A 139 -7.72 -11.66 -20.46
CA GLU A 139 -7.89 -11.97 -19.03
C GLU A 139 -7.09 -10.98 -18.16
N SER A 140 -5.82 -10.72 -18.52
CA SER A 140 -4.96 -9.75 -17.85
C SER A 140 -5.56 -8.34 -17.88
N ASP A 141 -6.05 -7.89 -19.03
CA ASP A 141 -6.69 -6.58 -19.18
C ASP A 141 -7.97 -6.46 -18.35
N ALA A 142 -8.78 -7.53 -18.30
CA ALA A 142 -9.98 -7.57 -17.46
C ALA A 142 -9.62 -7.46 -15.96
N VAL A 143 -8.61 -8.19 -15.51
CA VAL A 143 -8.11 -8.11 -14.12
C VAL A 143 -7.55 -6.72 -13.82
N ALA A 144 -6.76 -6.14 -14.72
CA ALA A 144 -6.19 -4.81 -14.57
C ALA A 144 -7.28 -3.73 -14.47
N MET A 145 -8.32 -3.82 -15.30
CA MET A 145 -9.47 -2.91 -15.25
C MET A 145 -10.21 -3.00 -13.91
N VAL A 146 -10.48 -4.22 -13.44
CA VAL A 146 -11.14 -4.44 -12.14
C VAL A 146 -10.28 -3.89 -11.01
N HIS A 147 -8.99 -4.22 -11.01
CA HIS A 147 -8.05 -3.74 -10.02
C HIS A 147 -8.03 -2.20 -9.98
N GLY A 148 -7.99 -1.54 -11.15
CA GLY A 148 -8.08 -0.08 -11.25
C GLY A 148 -9.38 0.49 -10.66
N ARG A 149 -10.52 -0.17 -10.89
CA ARG A 149 -11.81 0.22 -10.30
C ARG A 149 -11.81 0.08 -8.78
N LEU A 150 -11.31 -1.04 -8.25
CA LEU A 150 -11.22 -1.30 -6.82
C LEU A 150 -10.26 -0.33 -6.13
N ALA A 151 -9.09 -0.09 -6.71
CA ALA A 151 -8.11 0.88 -6.21
C ALA A 151 -8.69 2.31 -6.17
N SER A 152 -9.41 2.71 -7.22
CA SER A 152 -10.09 4.02 -7.26
C SER A 152 -11.19 4.13 -6.20
N LYS A 153 -12.01 3.07 -6.03
CA LYS A 153 -13.03 3.01 -4.98
C LYS A 153 -12.41 3.09 -3.59
N LEU A 154 -11.33 2.35 -3.35
CA LEU A 154 -10.57 2.39 -2.09
C LEU A 154 -10.05 3.80 -1.83
N ALA A 155 -9.36 4.41 -2.80
CA ALA A 155 -8.83 5.76 -2.67
C ALA A 155 -9.94 6.81 -2.43
N HIS A 156 -11.13 6.62 -3.00
CA HIS A 156 -12.29 7.47 -2.73
C HIS A 156 -12.82 7.28 -1.30
N THR A 157 -13.00 6.03 -0.86
CA THR A 157 -13.48 5.73 0.49
C THR A 157 -12.51 6.20 1.57
N THR A 158 -11.20 6.04 1.36
CA THR A 158 -10.17 6.51 2.28
C THR A 158 -10.21 8.03 2.41
N ARG A 159 -10.34 8.77 1.29
CA ARG A 159 -10.50 10.23 1.35
C ARG A 159 -11.79 10.65 2.07
N GLY A 160 -12.88 9.94 1.83
CA GLY A 160 -14.15 10.17 2.54
C GLY A 160 -14.02 9.93 4.04
N LEU A 161 -13.33 8.87 4.44
CA LEU A 161 -13.06 8.54 5.85
C LEU A 161 -12.24 9.63 6.53
N VAL A 162 -11.12 10.05 5.91
CA VAL A 162 -10.25 11.11 6.46
C VAL A 162 -11.02 12.43 6.61
N ALA A 163 -11.85 12.80 5.63
CA ALA A 163 -12.68 14.00 5.72
C ALA A 163 -13.72 13.90 6.85
N ALA A 164 -14.35 12.73 7.03
CA ALA A 164 -15.30 12.48 8.10
C ALA A 164 -14.62 12.52 9.49
N GLU A 165 -13.42 11.94 9.62
CA GLU A 165 -12.61 11.99 10.84
C GLU A 165 -12.24 13.43 11.20
N GLN A 166 -11.79 14.22 10.22
CA GLN A 166 -11.48 15.64 10.43
C GLN A 166 -12.71 16.43 10.88
N ALA A 167 -13.86 16.22 10.24
CA ALA A 167 -15.12 16.85 10.63
C ALA A 167 -15.54 16.45 12.06
N ASN A 168 -15.36 15.18 12.42
CA ASN A 168 -15.64 14.67 13.76
C ASN A 168 -14.71 15.28 14.81
N MET A 169 -13.42 15.42 14.53
CA MET A 169 -12.47 16.12 15.41
C MET A 169 -12.89 17.57 15.67
N VAL A 170 -13.26 18.31 14.63
CA VAL A 170 -13.74 19.70 14.75
C VAL A 170 -15.04 19.78 15.55
N ALA A 171 -15.98 18.86 15.29
CA ALA A 171 -17.24 18.79 16.04
C ALA A 171 -16.99 18.48 17.53
N ASN A 172 -16.11 17.53 17.85
CA ASN A 172 -15.75 17.20 19.23
C ASN A 172 -15.05 18.36 19.95
N GLN A 173 -14.19 19.12 19.26
CA GLN A 173 -13.58 20.32 19.84
C GLN A 173 -14.64 21.38 20.17
N LYS A 174 -15.60 21.61 19.27
CA LYS A 174 -16.73 22.54 19.52
C LYS A 174 -17.61 22.07 20.66
N ASN A 175 -17.96 20.79 20.69
CA ASN A 175 -18.75 20.19 21.78
C ASN A 175 -18.02 20.37 23.12
N ARG A 176 -16.71 20.09 23.17
CA ARG A 176 -15.90 20.30 24.39
C ARG A 176 -15.89 21.78 24.83
N ALA A 177 -15.77 22.72 23.89
CA ALA A 177 -15.82 24.14 24.19
C ALA A 177 -17.20 24.57 24.74
N LEU A 178 -18.28 24.13 24.08
CA LEU A 178 -19.65 24.41 24.53
C LEU A 178 -19.94 23.79 25.90
N SER A 179 -19.52 22.54 26.14
CA SER A 179 -19.65 21.91 27.44
C SER A 179 -18.90 22.67 28.54
N LYS A 180 -17.68 23.17 28.25
CA LYS A 180 -16.94 24.04 29.19
C LYS A 180 -17.72 25.33 29.49
N THR A 181 -18.28 25.99 28.47
CA THR A 181 -19.08 27.21 28.70
C THR A 181 -20.36 26.92 29.47
N MET A 182 -21.02 25.80 29.21
CA MET A 182 -22.22 25.39 29.92
C MET A 182 -21.93 25.08 31.38
N LEU A 183 -20.80 24.42 31.68
CA LEU A 183 -20.35 24.19 33.04
C LEU A 183 -20.02 25.50 33.76
N ALA A 184 -19.30 26.41 33.11
CA ALA A 184 -18.99 27.73 33.69
C ALA A 184 -20.25 28.55 33.97
N LEU A 185 -21.24 28.53 33.07
CA LEU A 185 -22.53 29.18 33.28
C LEU A 185 -23.33 28.52 34.42
N ALA A 186 -23.32 27.18 34.50
CA ALA A 186 -23.96 26.46 35.60
C ALA A 186 -23.29 26.75 36.95
N GLU A 187 -21.96 26.85 36.99
CA GLU A 187 -21.20 27.24 38.19
C GLU A 187 -21.48 28.69 38.58
N ALA A 188 -21.53 29.61 37.62
CA ALA A 188 -21.92 30.99 37.86
C ALA A 188 -23.33 31.07 38.48
N ILE A 189 -24.32 30.38 37.89
CA ILE A 189 -25.69 30.32 38.44
C ILE A 189 -25.71 29.72 39.85
N LYS A 190 -24.93 28.65 40.09
CA LYS A 190 -24.82 28.03 41.42
C LYS A 190 -24.19 28.98 42.44
N SER A 191 -23.14 29.70 42.07
CA SER A 191 -22.50 30.71 42.93
C SER A 191 -23.41 31.89 43.24
N GLN A 192 -24.42 32.13 42.38
CA GLN A 192 -25.33 33.26 42.47
C GLN A 192 -26.64 32.92 43.19
N SER A 193 -26.94 31.66 43.57
CA SER A 193 -28.33 31.32 43.92
C SER A 193 -28.62 30.04 44.74
N THR A 194 -27.82 29.63 45.74
CA THR A 194 -28.32 28.60 46.69
C THR A 194 -29.05 29.18 47.91
N GLU A 195 -28.76 30.42 48.29
CA GLU A 195 -29.35 31.05 49.49
C GLU A 195 -30.41 32.14 49.18
N ASP A 196 -30.43 32.69 47.95
CA ASP A 196 -31.32 33.80 47.56
C ASP A 196 -32.55 33.41 46.69
N ILE A 197 -32.78 32.12 46.40
CA ILE A 197 -33.95 31.70 45.60
C ILE A 197 -35.18 31.52 46.50
N GLU A 198 -36.12 32.47 46.44
CA GLU A 198 -37.42 32.40 47.14
C GLU A 198 -38.37 31.35 46.54
N ASP A 199 -38.22 31.02 45.25
CA ASP A 199 -39.15 30.16 44.50
C ASP A 199 -38.86 28.65 44.65
N ALA A 200 -39.78 27.91 45.29
CA ALA A 200 -39.62 26.48 45.59
C ALA A 200 -39.53 25.58 44.33
N ARG A 201 -40.16 25.99 43.22
CA ARG A 201 -40.19 25.21 41.96
C ARG A 201 -38.85 25.25 41.23
N LEU A 202 -38.15 26.39 41.26
CA LEU A 202 -36.82 26.55 40.68
C LEU A 202 -35.77 25.75 41.46
N ARG A 203 -35.92 25.67 42.79
CA ARG A 203 -35.03 24.88 43.66
C ARG A 203 -35.10 23.38 43.36
N GLU A 204 -36.28 22.85 43.06
CA GLU A 204 -36.44 21.45 42.68
C GLU A 204 -35.87 21.15 41.29
N GLN A 205 -36.03 22.06 40.32
CA GLN A 205 -35.44 21.92 38.98
C GLN A 205 -33.90 21.95 39.01
N ILE A 206 -33.29 22.76 39.89
CA ILE A 206 -31.84 22.77 40.09
C ILE A 206 -31.38 21.45 40.71
N ARG A 207 -32.09 20.92 41.72
CA ARG A 207 -31.75 19.62 42.32
C ARG A 207 -31.86 18.47 41.33
N SER A 208 -32.87 18.46 40.46
CA SER A 208 -32.99 17.44 39.41
C SER A 208 -31.84 17.54 38.40
N ALA A 209 -31.47 18.75 37.99
CA ALA A 209 -30.34 18.98 37.09
C ALA A 209 -28.99 18.57 37.71
N GLU A 210 -28.77 18.83 39.01
CA GLU A 210 -27.57 18.36 39.73
C GLU A 210 -27.49 16.84 39.80
N LYS A 211 -28.64 16.17 39.97
CA LYS A 211 -28.71 14.70 39.98
C LYS A 211 -28.38 14.12 38.59
N GLU A 212 -28.93 14.70 37.53
CA GLU A 212 -28.62 14.31 36.15
C GLU A 212 -27.14 14.53 35.80
N LEU A 213 -26.54 15.62 36.29
CA LEU A 213 -25.11 15.89 36.11
C LEU A 213 -24.23 14.84 36.80
N LYS A 214 -24.57 14.43 38.03
CA LYS A 214 -23.88 13.35 38.74
C LYS A 214 -24.01 12.02 38.01
N GLU A 215 -25.18 11.71 37.47
CA GLU A 215 -25.39 10.49 36.68
C GLU A 215 -24.59 10.51 35.37
N SER A 216 -24.56 11.66 34.68
CA SER A 216 -23.74 11.86 33.48
C SER A 216 -22.25 11.69 33.76
N ARG A 217 -21.73 12.29 34.85
CA ARG A 217 -20.32 12.16 35.25
C ARG A 217 -19.94 10.70 35.56
N ARG A 218 -20.84 9.94 36.20
CA ARG A 218 -20.64 8.50 36.42
C ARG A 218 -20.54 7.73 35.11
N ARG A 219 -21.42 8.02 34.14
CA ARG A 219 -21.38 7.40 32.80
C ARG A 219 -20.10 7.74 32.03
N ALA A 220 -19.66 9.00 32.10
CA ALA A 220 -18.40 9.43 31.49
C ALA A 220 -17.20 8.69 32.11
N LYS A 221 -17.17 8.51 33.43
CA LYS A 221 -16.12 7.72 34.12
C LYS A 221 -16.11 6.26 33.67
N THR A 222 -17.28 5.63 33.52
CA THR A 222 -17.35 4.24 33.01
C THR A 222 -16.85 4.13 31.57
N LEU A 223 -17.15 5.11 30.71
CA LEU A 223 -16.67 5.14 29.33
C LEU A 223 -15.15 5.38 29.25
N LYS A 224 -14.58 6.27 30.08
CA LYS A 224 -13.12 6.47 30.20
C LYS A 224 -12.45 5.14 30.55
N GLY A 225 -12.94 4.43 31.56
CA GLY A 225 -12.39 3.13 31.97
C GLY A 225 -12.43 2.06 30.88
N VAL A 226 -13.53 1.96 30.12
CA VAL A 226 -13.64 1.00 29.00
C VAL A 226 -12.67 1.36 27.86
N LEU A 227 -12.54 2.64 27.52
CA LEU A 227 -11.60 3.09 26.49
C LEU A 227 -10.14 2.82 26.88
N SER A 228 -9.75 3.12 28.12
CA SER A 228 -8.40 2.84 28.61
C SER A 228 -8.10 1.34 28.58
N ALA A 229 -9.05 0.49 28.99
CA ALA A 229 -8.91 -0.96 28.89
C ALA A 229 -8.77 -1.46 27.44
N MET A 230 -9.51 -0.85 26.50
CA MET A 230 -9.42 -1.19 25.07
C MET A 230 -8.08 -0.77 24.46
N ILE A 231 -7.57 0.42 24.79
CA ILE A 231 -6.28 0.92 24.31
C ILE A 231 -5.15 0.00 24.78
N VAL A 232 -5.12 -0.33 26.08
CA VAL A 232 -4.14 -1.25 26.67
C VAL A 232 -4.27 -2.66 26.08
N GLY A 233 -5.49 -3.15 25.85
CA GLY A 233 -5.74 -4.47 25.28
C GLY A 233 -5.46 -4.61 23.78
N SER A 234 -5.39 -3.49 23.04
CA SER A 234 -5.18 -3.50 21.58
C SER A 234 -3.72 -3.73 21.15
N GLY A 235 -2.77 -3.64 22.08
CA GLY A 235 -1.34 -3.77 21.79
C GLY A 235 -0.71 -2.54 21.11
N ILE A 236 -1.44 -1.42 21.00
CA ILE A 236 -0.87 -0.12 20.58
C ILE A 236 0.18 0.31 21.61
N ASN A 237 1.33 0.81 21.15
CA ASN A 237 2.38 1.37 22.02
C ASN A 237 1.97 2.74 22.58
N TRP A 238 0.98 2.73 23.47
CA TRP A 238 0.40 3.93 24.08
C TRP A 238 1.38 4.67 25.00
N ALA A 239 2.39 3.99 25.55
CA ALA A 239 3.42 4.57 26.40
C ALA A 239 4.41 5.49 25.65
N ALA A 240 4.46 5.40 24.33
CA ALA A 240 5.28 6.28 23.50
C ALA A 240 4.54 7.56 23.06
N ASP A 241 3.22 7.62 23.24
CA ASP A 241 2.40 8.79 22.92
C ASP A 241 1.93 9.44 24.22
N GLU A 242 2.41 10.66 24.47
CA GLU A 242 2.07 11.46 25.65
C GLU A 242 0.54 11.60 25.84
N LYS A 243 -0.22 11.71 24.75
CA LYS A 243 -1.69 11.88 24.81
C LYS A 243 -2.41 10.59 25.20
N LEU A 244 -1.90 9.45 24.76
CA LEU A 244 -2.46 8.15 25.11
C LEU A 244 -2.02 7.75 26.52
N THR A 245 -0.80 8.12 26.90
CA THR A 245 -0.27 7.97 28.25
C THR A 245 -1.11 8.78 29.23
N GLU A 246 -1.40 10.06 28.95
CA GLU A 246 -2.33 10.88 29.75
C GLU A 246 -3.71 10.21 29.83
N LEU A 247 -4.29 9.75 28.72
CA LEU A 247 -5.62 9.12 28.73
C LEU A 247 -5.70 7.82 29.55
N VAL A 248 -4.61 7.06 29.61
CA VAL A 248 -4.52 5.76 30.31
C VAL A 248 -4.08 5.92 31.77
N ILE A 249 -3.16 6.84 32.06
CA ILE A 249 -2.50 7.02 33.37
C ILE A 249 -3.18 8.09 34.23
N ASP A 250 -3.98 9.01 33.67
CA ASP A 250 -4.61 10.10 34.44
C ASP A 250 -5.53 9.55 35.55
N ASP A 251 -4.90 9.40 36.73
CA ASP A 251 -5.45 9.00 38.01
C ASP A 251 -6.33 10.15 38.51
N GLU A 252 -7.65 9.92 38.56
CA GLU A 252 -8.62 10.82 39.19
C GLU A 252 -8.48 10.80 40.73
N ASP A 253 -7.30 11.09 41.27
CA ASP A 253 -7.09 11.37 42.69
C ASP A 253 -6.42 12.75 42.87
N GLY A 254 -7.26 13.78 42.68
CA GLY A 254 -7.03 15.19 42.98
C GLY A 254 -8.35 15.93 43.11
#